data_AF-A0AAV0JZW0-F1
#
_entry.id   AF-A0AAV0JZW0-F1
#
_cell.length_a   1.000
_cell.length_b   1.000
_cell.length_c   1.000
_cell.angle_alpha   90.00
_cell.angle_beta   90.00
_cell.angle_gamma   90.00
#
_symmetry.space_group_name_H-M   'P 1'
#
loop_
_entity.id
_entity.type
_entity.pdbx_description
1 polymer ?
#
loop_
_entity_poly.entity_id
_entity_poly.type
_entity_poly.pdbx_seq_one_letter_code
_entity_poly.pdbx_strand_id
1 'polypeptide(L)'
;MGVDEGRENHRPAAVATHIFTYGTLKTGFSNHGLIQDLMRSGDVAFRCNCRTVEPHPLVCGPYRVPFLLNLPGAAGADRVSGELYAVSARGLARLDELEGTERGHYERLPIKVEPTAEDGGGGGVEAYFAEKSYAIEMWERCGKRGYWVYGEKEARGYVKRKDRPQDLSFLEQIEQFVSSSSSSDDDEF
;
A
#
# COMPACT_ATOMS: atom_id res chain seq x y z
N MET A 1 37.60 -16.16 43.76
CA MET A 1 36.74 -15.12 43.14
C MET A 1 36.63 -15.47 41.67
N GLY A 2 35.55 -16.17 41.28
CA GLY A 2 35.25 -16.43 39.88
C GLY A 2 34.52 -15.22 39.32
N VAL A 3 35.04 -14.66 38.23
CA VAL A 3 34.35 -13.62 37.46
C VAL A 3 33.30 -14.31 36.59
N ASP A 4 32.04 -13.97 36.87
CA ASP A 4 30.87 -14.37 36.09
C ASP A 4 30.84 -13.49 34.83
N GLU A 5 31.27 -14.04 33.70
CA GLU A 5 31.13 -13.39 32.40
C GLU A 5 29.66 -13.52 31.95
N GLY A 6 28.90 -12.44 32.15
CA GLY A 6 27.56 -12.28 31.62
C GLY A 6 27.57 -12.41 30.10
N ARG A 7 27.17 -13.59 29.62
CA ARG A 7 26.85 -13.83 28.21
C ARG A 7 25.59 -13.02 27.88
N GLU A 8 25.79 -11.85 27.28
CA GLU A 8 24.70 -11.13 26.60
C GLU A 8 24.17 -12.02 25.49
N ASN A 9 23.02 -12.65 25.75
CA ASN A 9 22.22 -13.37 24.77
C ASN A 9 21.75 -12.37 23.70
N HIS A 10 22.60 -12.12 22.70
CA HIS A 10 22.23 -11.50 21.45
C HIS A 10 21.31 -12.47 20.70
N ARG A 11 20.02 -12.48 21.07
CA ARG A 11 18.99 -12.99 20.17
C ARG A 11 19.12 -12.17 18.89
N PRO A 12 19.31 -12.79 17.71
CA PRO A 12 19.20 -12.04 16.47
C PRO A 12 17.83 -11.35 16.50
N ALA A 13 17.82 -10.02 16.37
CA ALA A 13 16.59 -9.28 16.21
C ALA A 13 15.80 -9.96 15.10
N ALA A 14 14.56 -10.36 15.39
CA ALA A 14 13.70 -10.95 14.37
C ALA A 14 13.71 -10.00 13.17
N VAL A 15 14.03 -10.53 11.98
CA VAL A 15 14.10 -9.73 10.75
C VAL A 15 12.70 -9.18 10.51
N ALA A 16 12.52 -7.89 10.79
CA ALA A 16 11.26 -7.21 10.55
C ALA A 16 11.15 -6.88 9.06
N THR A 17 9.99 -7.17 8.47
CA THR A 17 9.68 -6.75 7.11
C THR A 17 9.32 -5.29 7.11
N HIS A 18 9.82 -4.51 6.16
CA HIS A 18 9.47 -3.10 6.02
C HIS A 18 8.39 -2.93 4.95
N ILE A 19 7.24 -2.39 5.33
CA ILE A 19 6.11 -2.15 4.43
C ILE A 19 5.93 -0.66 4.19
N PHE A 20 6.04 -0.28 2.92
CA PHE A 20 5.67 1.05 2.44
C PHE A 20 4.17 1.09 2.15
N THR A 21 3.47 2.03 2.79
CA THR A 21 2.03 2.25 2.60
C THR A 21 1.80 3.61 1.95
N TYR A 22 0.96 3.64 0.92
CA TYR A 22 0.69 4.86 0.13
C TYR A 22 -0.77 5.30 0.18
N GLY A 23 -1.67 4.42 0.65
CA GLY A 23 -3.12 4.57 0.54
C GLY A 23 -3.85 4.51 1.89
N THR A 24 -4.89 3.68 1.97
CA THR A 24 -5.86 3.69 3.09
C THR A 24 -5.31 3.25 4.45
N LEU A 25 -4.13 2.59 4.48
CA LEU A 25 -3.44 2.20 5.70
C LEU A 25 -2.69 3.36 6.37
N LYS A 26 -2.42 4.45 5.64
CA LYS A 26 -1.69 5.60 6.18
C LYS A 26 -2.43 6.29 7.32
N THR A 27 -1.69 7.01 8.16
CA THR A 27 -2.26 7.83 9.24
C THR A 27 -3.36 8.75 8.72
N GLY A 28 -4.50 8.76 9.40
CA GLY A 28 -5.67 9.57 9.04
C GLY A 28 -6.60 8.96 7.98
N PHE A 29 -6.29 7.78 7.43
CA PHE A 29 -7.13 7.12 6.42
C PHE A 29 -7.91 5.91 6.98
N SER A 30 -8.88 5.44 6.18
CA SER A 30 -9.96 4.55 6.63
C SER A 30 -9.53 3.24 7.26
N ASN A 31 -8.38 2.67 6.86
CA ASN A 31 -7.87 1.39 7.34
C ASN A 31 -6.74 1.54 8.36
N HIS A 32 -6.39 2.78 8.75
CA HIS A 32 -5.36 3.02 9.76
C HIS A 32 -5.71 2.43 11.13
N GLY A 33 -6.99 2.16 11.41
CA GLY A 33 -7.40 1.43 12.62
C GLY A 33 -6.71 0.07 12.75
N LEU A 34 -6.50 -0.66 11.65
CA LEU A 34 -5.74 -1.92 11.67
C LEU A 34 -4.27 -1.69 12.06
N ILE A 35 -3.63 -0.66 11.51
CA ILE A 35 -2.26 -0.28 11.88
C ILE A 35 -2.17 0.06 13.36
N GLN A 36 -3.11 0.86 13.88
CA GLN A 36 -3.16 1.21 15.30
C GLN A 36 -3.34 -0.02 16.19
N ASP A 37 -4.19 -0.97 15.80
CA ASP A 37 -4.40 -2.22 16.53
C ASP A 37 -3.12 -3.06 16.58
N LEU A 38 -2.43 -3.18 15.44
CA LEU A 38 -1.16 -3.89 15.32
C LEU A 38 -0.01 -3.19 16.05
N MET A 39 -0.02 -1.86 16.12
CA MET A 39 0.94 -1.10 16.94
C MET A 39 0.74 -1.38 18.42
N ARG A 40 -0.51 -1.43 18.90
CA ARG A 40 -0.81 -1.75 20.31
C ARG A 40 -0.40 -3.18 20.69
N SER A 41 -0.42 -4.12 19.74
CA SER A 41 0.05 -5.49 19.95
C SER A 41 1.57 -5.68 19.73
N GLY A 42 2.29 -4.61 19.36
CA GLY A 42 3.73 -4.64 19.09
C GLY A 42 4.12 -5.28 17.76
N ASP A 43 3.18 -5.47 16.83
CA ASP A 43 3.41 -6.07 15.52
C ASP A 43 3.81 -5.07 14.44
N VAL A 44 3.49 -3.79 14.64
CA VAL A 44 3.79 -2.72 13.68
C VAL A 44 4.45 -1.56 14.42
N ALA A 45 5.49 -0.99 13.84
CA ALA A 45 6.12 0.23 14.31
C ALA A 45 6.31 1.21 13.15
N PHE A 46 5.82 2.44 13.30
CA PHE A 46 6.09 3.51 12.34
C PHE A 46 7.59 3.85 12.35
N ARG A 47 8.17 4.05 11.16
CA ARG A 47 9.57 4.42 11.00
C ARG A 47 9.72 5.86 10.53
N CYS A 48 9.13 6.18 9.39
CA CYS A 48 9.23 7.51 8.80
C CYS A 48 8.18 7.73 7.71
N ASN A 49 8.00 9.00 7.34
CA ASN A 49 7.42 9.35 6.06
C ASN A 49 8.50 9.19 4.98
N CYS A 50 8.13 8.65 3.83
CA CYS A 50 9.04 8.44 2.71
C CYS A 50 8.30 8.55 1.37
N ARG A 51 9.05 8.47 0.28
CA ARG A 51 8.52 8.45 -1.09
C ARG A 51 9.21 7.39 -1.92
N THR A 52 8.57 6.88 -2.96
CA THR A 52 9.21 5.96 -3.91
C THR A 52 10.39 6.63 -4.59
N VAL A 53 11.46 5.87 -4.87
CA VAL A 53 12.60 6.36 -5.66
C VAL A 53 12.18 6.53 -7.12
N GLU A 54 11.64 5.47 -7.70
CA GLU A 54 11.10 5.48 -9.06
C GLU A 54 9.66 6.03 -9.07
N PRO A 55 9.26 6.75 -10.13
CA PRO A 55 7.86 7.07 -10.37
C PRO A 55 7.04 5.80 -10.57
N HIS A 56 5.87 5.73 -9.92
CA HIS A 56 4.89 4.66 -10.08
C HIS A 56 3.49 5.26 -10.26
N PRO A 57 2.64 4.70 -11.13
CA PRO A 57 1.25 5.12 -11.20
C PRO A 57 0.53 4.82 -9.88
N LEU A 58 0.08 5.85 -9.18
CA LEU A 58 -0.89 5.72 -8.10
C LEU A 58 -2.22 6.30 -8.58
N VAL A 59 -3.27 5.49 -8.60
CA VAL A 59 -4.58 5.89 -9.13
C VAL A 59 -5.71 5.56 -8.16
N CYS A 60 -6.89 6.13 -8.41
CA CYS A 60 -8.12 5.80 -7.70
C CYS A 60 -9.00 4.95 -8.62
N GLY A 61 -9.20 3.68 -8.24
CA GLY A 61 -10.14 2.79 -8.92
C GLY A 61 -11.57 2.96 -8.38
N PRO A 62 -12.42 1.90 -8.48
CA PRO A 62 -13.79 1.98 -8.01
C PRO A 62 -13.84 2.35 -6.52
N TYR A 63 -14.85 3.15 -6.14
CA TYR A 63 -15.05 3.62 -4.76
C TYR A 63 -13.86 4.40 -4.17
N ARG A 64 -13.05 5.03 -5.04
CA ARG A 64 -11.82 5.77 -4.69
C ARG A 64 -10.76 4.91 -3.99
N VAL A 65 -10.78 3.60 -4.20
CA VAL A 65 -9.72 2.72 -3.68
C VAL A 65 -8.38 3.08 -4.33
N PRO A 66 -7.32 3.31 -3.56
CA PRO A 66 -6.01 3.63 -4.11
C PRO A 66 -5.29 2.38 -4.62
N PHE A 67 -4.77 2.43 -5.83
CA PHE A 67 -3.99 1.36 -6.44
C PHE A 67 -2.62 1.88 -6.89
N LEU A 68 -1.54 1.29 -6.38
CA LEU A 68 -0.20 1.48 -6.91
C LEU A 68 0.06 0.43 -8.00
N LEU A 69 0.36 0.86 -9.21
CA LEU A 69 0.55 -0.03 -10.35
C LEU A 69 2.04 -0.33 -10.53
N ASN A 70 2.39 -1.58 -10.79
CA ASN A 70 3.78 -1.99 -11.01
C ASN A 70 4.26 -1.66 -12.43
N LEU A 71 4.24 -0.37 -12.78
CA LEU A 71 4.65 0.19 -14.06
C LEU A 71 5.70 1.28 -13.82
N PRO A 72 6.91 0.92 -13.35
CA PRO A 72 7.93 1.89 -12.98
C PRO A 72 8.31 2.77 -14.18
N GLY A 73 8.36 4.08 -13.96
CA GLY A 73 8.75 5.05 -14.99
C GLY A 73 7.73 5.27 -16.11
N ALA A 74 6.50 4.77 -15.96
CA ALA A 74 5.43 5.04 -16.93
C ALA A 74 5.22 6.55 -17.11
N ALA A 75 5.00 7.01 -18.34
CA ALA A 75 4.68 8.40 -18.60
C ALA A 75 3.41 8.81 -17.85
N GLY A 76 3.44 9.93 -17.13
CA GLY A 76 2.35 10.39 -16.28
C GLY A 76 2.30 9.78 -14.87
N ALA A 77 3.24 8.89 -14.53
CA ALA A 77 3.50 8.45 -13.16
C ALA A 77 4.27 9.51 -12.37
N ASP A 78 4.23 9.41 -11.04
CA ASP A 78 4.96 10.29 -10.14
C ASP A 78 5.60 9.50 -8.99
N ARG A 79 6.51 10.13 -8.25
CA ARG A 79 7.10 9.56 -7.05
C ARG A 79 6.09 9.63 -5.92
N VAL A 80 5.68 8.46 -5.43
CA VAL A 80 4.54 8.34 -4.53
C VAL A 80 4.98 8.54 -3.10
N SER A 81 4.34 9.48 -2.39
CA SER A 81 4.55 9.72 -0.95
C SER A 81 3.70 8.80 -0.09
N GLY A 82 4.29 8.34 1.01
CA GLY A 82 3.68 7.41 1.94
C GLY A 82 4.41 7.29 3.27
N GLU A 83 4.13 6.19 3.97
CA GLU A 83 4.61 5.92 5.31
C GLU A 83 5.28 4.53 5.35
N LEU A 84 6.43 4.45 6.02
CA LEU A 84 7.18 3.21 6.21
C LEU A 84 6.92 2.63 7.60
N TYR A 85 6.61 1.35 7.63
CA TYR A 85 6.37 0.59 8.86
C TYR A 85 7.29 -0.62 8.94
N ALA A 86 7.88 -0.90 10.10
CA ALA A 86 8.46 -2.20 10.40
C ALA A 86 7.35 -3.12 10.93
N VAL A 87 7.28 -4.33 10.40
CA VAL A 87 6.15 -5.25 10.59
C VAL A 87 6.67 -6.63 10.99
N SER A 88 6.09 -7.21 12.05
CA SER A 88 6.32 -8.59 12.47
C SER A 88 5.69 -9.57 11.47
N ALA A 89 6.08 -10.84 11.49
CA ALA A 89 5.43 -11.86 10.65
C ALA A 89 3.90 -11.96 10.89
N ARG A 90 3.45 -11.79 12.14
CA ARG A 90 2.02 -11.76 12.48
C ARG A 90 1.33 -10.53 11.92
N GLY A 91 1.94 -9.34 12.06
CA GLY A 91 1.42 -8.11 11.46
C GLY A 91 1.31 -8.22 9.96
N LEU A 92 2.32 -8.82 9.31
CA LEU A 92 2.39 -8.99 7.87
C LEU A 92 1.23 -9.85 7.36
N ALA A 93 0.95 -10.98 8.02
CA ALA A 93 -0.18 -11.85 7.67
C ALA A 93 -1.54 -11.14 7.76
N ARG A 94 -1.72 -10.23 8.73
CA ARG A 94 -2.96 -9.43 8.85
C ARG A 94 -3.08 -8.37 7.77
N LEU A 95 -1.96 -7.78 7.35
CA LEU A 95 -1.94 -6.87 6.21
C LEU A 95 -2.21 -7.62 4.90
N ASP A 96 -1.65 -8.81 4.71
CA ASP A 96 -1.95 -9.70 3.57
C ASP A 96 -3.43 -10.05 3.46
N GLU A 97 -4.03 -10.42 4.58
CA GLU A 97 -5.46 -10.73 4.65
C GLU A 97 -6.32 -9.53 4.27
N LEU A 98 -5.98 -8.34 4.81
CA LEU A 98 -6.68 -7.11 4.46
C LEU A 98 -6.50 -6.80 2.98
N GLU A 99 -5.28 -6.82 2.45
CA GLU A 99 -5.03 -6.46 1.06
C GLU A 99 -5.52 -7.55 0.10
N GLY A 100 -5.77 -8.77 0.57
CA GLY A 100 -6.36 -9.85 -0.22
C GLY A 100 -5.36 -10.46 -1.20
N THR A 101 -4.11 -10.66 -0.77
CA THR A 101 -3.03 -11.16 -1.63
C THR A 101 -3.30 -12.55 -2.18
N GLU A 102 -3.89 -13.45 -1.38
CA GLU A 102 -4.34 -14.77 -1.84
C GLU A 102 -5.60 -14.73 -2.73
N ARG A 103 -6.28 -13.58 -2.81
CA ARG A 103 -7.51 -13.37 -3.60
C ARG A 103 -7.25 -12.63 -4.91
N GLY A 104 -5.99 -12.32 -5.22
CA GLY A 104 -5.62 -11.55 -6.40
C GLY A 104 -6.05 -10.08 -6.35
N HIS A 105 -6.33 -9.53 -5.17
CA HIS A 105 -6.72 -8.13 -5.02
C HIS A 105 -5.53 -7.17 -5.08
N TYR A 106 -4.37 -7.62 -4.61
CA TYR A 106 -3.08 -6.92 -4.64
C TYR A 106 -1.99 -8.00 -4.60
N GLU A 107 -0.78 -7.67 -5.04
CA GLU A 107 0.41 -8.50 -4.86
C GLU A 107 1.44 -7.72 -4.04
N ARG A 108 2.11 -8.38 -3.08
CA ARG A 108 3.19 -7.74 -2.33
C ARG A 108 4.50 -7.94 -3.08
N LEU A 109 5.14 -6.83 -3.45
CA LEU A 109 6.40 -6.82 -4.21
C LEU A 109 7.42 -5.85 -3.59
N PRO A 110 8.73 -6.07 -3.82
CA PRO A 110 9.77 -5.15 -3.41
C PRO A 110 9.61 -3.76 -4.04
N ILE A 111 9.95 -2.71 -3.28
CA ILE A 111 9.93 -1.32 -3.74
C ILE A 111 11.10 -0.54 -3.14
N LYS A 112 11.66 0.41 -3.90
CA LYS A 112 12.67 1.35 -3.40
C LYS A 112 12.01 2.64 -2.94
N VAL A 113 12.30 3.08 -1.73
CA VAL A 113 11.81 4.32 -1.14
C VAL A 113 12.94 5.16 -0.57
N GLU A 114 12.72 6.45 -0.37
CA GLU A 114 13.64 7.34 0.34
C GLU A 114 12.88 8.29 1.29
N PRO A 115 13.43 8.60 2.48
CA PRO A 115 14.63 7.99 3.04
C PRO A 115 14.37 6.53 3.44
N THR A 116 15.32 5.63 3.20
CA THR A 116 15.39 4.34 3.91
C THR A 116 16.15 4.58 5.20
N ALA A 117 15.61 4.14 6.34
CA ALA A 117 16.40 4.12 7.58
C ALA A 117 17.69 3.32 7.32
N GLU A 118 18.85 3.88 7.65
CA GLU A 118 20.17 3.23 7.52
C GLU A 118 20.37 2.09 8.54
N ASP A 119 19.29 1.40 8.92
CA ASP A 119 19.39 0.29 9.87
C ASP A 119 19.72 -0.98 9.08
N GLY A 120 20.97 -1.43 9.21
CA GLY A 120 21.59 -2.60 8.56
C GLY A 120 20.96 -3.97 8.86
N GLY A 121 19.64 -4.05 9.01
CA GLY A 121 18.87 -5.28 8.93
C GLY A 121 18.42 -5.48 7.49
N GLY A 122 19.04 -6.42 6.77
CA GLY A 122 18.87 -6.67 5.33
C GLY A 122 17.48 -7.12 4.82
N GLY A 123 16.39 -6.67 5.43
CA GLY A 123 15.04 -6.80 4.90
C GLY A 123 14.75 -5.69 3.90
N GLY A 124 14.51 -6.05 2.64
CA GLY A 124 14.03 -5.10 1.62
C GLY A 124 12.69 -4.46 2.02
N VAL A 125 12.39 -3.30 1.44
CA VAL A 125 11.08 -2.66 1.58
C VAL A 125 10.14 -3.26 0.55
N GLU A 126 8.89 -3.55 0.94
CA GLU A 126 7.84 -4.06 0.07
C GLU A 126 6.61 -3.14 0.11
N ALA A 127 5.78 -3.21 -0.93
CA ALA A 127 4.47 -2.55 -0.99
C ALA A 127 3.45 -3.47 -1.65
N TYR A 128 2.17 -3.19 -1.43
CA TYR A 128 1.07 -3.86 -2.12
C TYR A 128 0.82 -3.17 -3.46
N PHE A 129 1.05 -3.84 -4.57
CA PHE A 129 0.73 -3.37 -5.91
C PHE A 129 -0.60 -3.95 -6.38
N ALA A 130 -1.31 -3.22 -7.24
CA ALA A 130 -2.42 -3.78 -7.98
C ALA A 130 -1.98 -5.06 -8.69
N GLU A 131 -2.81 -6.10 -8.63
CA GLU A 131 -2.50 -7.35 -9.31
C GLU A 131 -2.48 -7.12 -10.84
N LYS A 132 -1.49 -7.73 -11.48
CA LYS A 132 -1.14 -7.51 -12.89
C LYS A 132 -2.28 -7.74 -13.90
N SER A 133 -3.29 -8.55 -13.60
CA SER A 133 -4.38 -8.90 -14.53
C SER A 133 -5.30 -7.74 -14.89
N TYR A 134 -5.32 -6.68 -14.08
CA TYR A 134 -6.12 -5.47 -14.34
C TYR A 134 -5.32 -4.17 -14.24
N ALA A 135 -4.01 -4.23 -13.95
CA ALA A 135 -3.21 -3.05 -13.70
C ALA A 135 -3.10 -2.14 -14.94
N ILE A 136 -2.97 -2.72 -16.14
CA ILE A 136 -2.85 -1.94 -17.39
C ILE A 136 -4.17 -1.25 -17.71
N GLU A 137 -5.27 -1.98 -17.66
CA GLU A 137 -6.62 -1.48 -17.93
C GLU A 137 -7.01 -0.39 -16.92
N MET A 138 -6.63 -0.56 -15.65
CA MET A 138 -6.81 0.46 -14.63
C MET A 138 -6.00 1.73 -14.94
N TRP A 139 -4.78 1.59 -15.47
CA TRP A 139 -3.97 2.73 -15.86
C TRP A 139 -4.58 3.52 -17.02
N GLU A 140 -5.03 2.80 -18.06
CA GLU A 140 -5.74 3.36 -19.21
C GLU A 140 -7.03 4.07 -18.76
N ARG A 141 -7.83 3.42 -17.91
CA ARG A 141 -9.09 3.96 -17.39
C ARG A 141 -8.92 5.24 -16.58
N CYS A 142 -7.78 5.40 -15.92
CA CYS A 142 -7.40 6.61 -15.19
C CYS A 142 -6.67 7.65 -16.05
N GLY A 143 -6.72 7.51 -17.38
CA GLY A 143 -6.19 8.49 -18.33
C GLY A 143 -4.67 8.60 -18.31
N LYS A 144 -3.97 7.54 -17.88
CA LYS A 144 -2.50 7.51 -17.73
C LYS A 144 -1.93 8.67 -16.91
N ARG A 145 -2.64 9.07 -15.86
CA ARG A 145 -2.20 10.11 -14.92
C ARG A 145 -2.28 9.61 -13.49
N GLY A 146 -1.13 9.62 -12.82
CA GLY A 146 -0.97 9.16 -11.45
C GLY A 146 -0.93 10.33 -10.49
N TYR A 147 -1.27 10.05 -9.24
CA TYR A 147 -1.12 10.97 -8.12
C TYR A 147 0.24 10.77 -7.47
N TRP A 148 0.88 11.86 -7.06
CA TRP A 148 2.08 11.79 -6.21
C TRP A 148 1.74 11.43 -4.75
N VAL A 149 0.48 11.57 -4.34
CA VAL A 149 0.00 11.20 -3.01
C VAL A 149 -1.49 10.85 -3.06
N TYR A 150 -1.89 9.85 -2.28
CA TYR A 150 -3.29 9.68 -1.92
C TYR A 150 -3.59 10.57 -0.71
N GLY A 151 -4.13 11.76 -0.95
CA GLY A 151 -4.47 12.76 0.07
C GLY A 151 -5.97 12.80 0.38
N GLU A 152 -6.39 13.77 1.19
CA GLU A 152 -7.82 14.00 1.50
C GLU A 152 -8.65 14.25 0.24
N LYS A 153 -8.10 14.98 -0.74
CA LYS A 153 -8.76 15.27 -2.02
C LYS A 153 -9.03 13.99 -2.81
N GLU A 154 -8.03 13.12 -2.90
CA GLU A 154 -8.14 11.85 -3.63
C GLU A 154 -9.09 10.89 -2.90
N ALA A 155 -9.01 10.86 -1.56
CA ALA A 155 -9.87 10.04 -0.70
C ALA A 155 -11.32 10.53 -0.56
N ARG A 156 -11.63 11.74 -1.02
CA ARG A 156 -13.00 12.27 -0.98
C ARG A 156 -13.95 11.37 -1.77
N GLY A 157 -14.98 10.86 -1.10
CA GLY A 157 -15.93 9.89 -1.66
C GLY A 157 -15.48 8.42 -1.53
N TYR A 158 -14.43 8.14 -0.76
CA TYR A 158 -14.03 6.76 -0.47
C TYR A 158 -15.13 5.98 0.25
N VAL A 159 -15.44 4.79 -0.28
CA VAL A 159 -16.41 3.87 0.34
C VAL A 159 -15.68 2.67 0.94
N LYS A 160 -15.89 2.45 2.24
CA LYS A 160 -15.30 1.32 2.97
C LYS A 160 -15.86 0.00 2.41
N ARG A 161 -15.05 -1.07 2.46
CA ARG A 161 -15.43 -2.38 1.91
C ARG A 161 -16.80 -2.89 2.37
N LYS A 162 -17.12 -2.71 3.66
CA LYS A 162 -18.40 -3.12 4.26
C LYS A 162 -19.62 -2.35 3.74
N ASP A 163 -19.40 -1.16 3.18
CA ASP A 163 -20.45 -0.24 2.71
C ASP A 163 -20.58 -0.26 1.16
N ARG A 164 -19.78 -1.10 0.47
CA ARG A 164 -19.87 -1.31 -0.98
C ARG A 164 -20.99 -2.30 -1.31
N PRO A 165 -21.49 -2.33 -2.56
CA PRO A 165 -22.35 -3.41 -3.03
C PRO A 165 -21.71 -4.78 -2.73
N GLN A 166 -22.48 -5.68 -2.11
CA GLN A 166 -22.01 -6.99 -1.65
C GLN A 166 -22.41 -8.13 -2.61
N ASP A 167 -23.16 -7.80 -3.66
CA ASP A 167 -23.57 -8.69 -4.75
C ASP A 167 -22.44 -8.95 -5.75
N LEU A 168 -21.40 -8.12 -5.73
CA LEU A 168 -20.21 -8.24 -6.59
C LEU A 168 -18.95 -8.42 -5.73
N SER A 169 -18.09 -9.34 -6.17
CA SER A 169 -16.72 -9.48 -5.65
C SER A 169 -15.88 -8.24 -5.97
N PHE A 170 -14.75 -8.11 -5.28
CA PHE A 170 -13.82 -6.99 -5.52
C PHE A 170 -13.26 -6.99 -6.96
N LEU A 171 -13.01 -8.18 -7.53
CA LEU A 171 -12.51 -8.30 -8.91
C LEU A 171 -13.60 -7.94 -9.93
N GLU A 172 -14.85 -8.35 -9.72
CA GLU A 172 -15.97 -7.93 -10.58
C GLU A 172 -16.20 -6.41 -10.52
N GLN A 173 -16.04 -5.79 -9.34
CA GLN A 173 -16.09 -4.33 -9.21
C GLN A 173 -14.97 -3.63 -9.99
N ILE A 174 -13.77 -4.23 -10.02
CA ILE A 174 -12.65 -3.72 -10.83
C ILE A 174 -12.95 -3.90 -12.32
N GLU A 175 -13.41 -5.07 -12.74
CA GLU A 175 -13.74 -5.37 -14.13
C GLU A 175 -14.80 -4.40 -14.67
N GLN A 176 -15.86 -4.15 -13.90
CA GLN A 176 -16.87 -3.14 -14.25
C GLN A 176 -16.26 -1.74 -14.38
N PHE A 177 -15.37 -1.35 -13.45
CA PHE A 177 -14.73 -0.05 -13.49
C PHE A 177 -13.86 0.16 -14.73
N VAL A 178 -13.01 -0.83 -15.05
CA VAL A 178 -12.07 -0.72 -16.18
C VAL A 178 -12.75 -0.91 -17.53
N SER A 179 -13.86 -1.65 -17.60
CA SER A 179 -14.67 -1.84 -18.82
C SER A 179 -15.64 -0.70 -19.10
N SER A 180 -16.01 0.09 -18.08
CA SER A 180 -16.90 1.24 -18.25
C SER A 180 -16.25 2.28 -19.16
N SER A 181 -16.84 2.53 -20.32
CA SER A 181 -16.45 3.65 -21.18
C SER A 181 -16.52 4.95 -20.39
N SER A 182 -15.53 5.82 -20.54
CA SER A 182 -15.64 7.20 -20.06
C SER A 182 -16.81 7.86 -20.78
N SER A 183 -17.97 7.99 -20.12
CA SER A 183 -18.94 8.98 -20.56
C SER A 183 -18.26 10.34 -20.36
N SER A 184 -17.96 10.98 -21.49
CA SER A 184 -17.53 12.37 -21.55
C SER A 184 -18.73 13.22 -21.17
N ASP A 185 -19.01 13.35 -19.87
CA ASP A 185 -19.89 14.40 -19.38
C ASP A 185 -18.99 15.63 -19.13
N ASP A 186 -18.53 16.22 -20.24
CA ASP A 186 -18.08 17.61 -20.28
C ASP A 186 -19.36 18.47 -20.43
N ASP A 187 -19.99 18.80 -19.31
CA ASP A 187 -20.99 19.87 -19.23
C ASP A 187 -20.53 20.95 -18.24
N GLU A 188 -20.56 22.17 -18.78
CA GLU A 188 -20.56 23.50 -18.14
C GLU A 188 -19.34 23.94 -17.29
N PHE A 189 -18.55 24.88 -17.85
CA PHE A 189 -18.75 26.33 -17.63
C PHE A 189 -18.09 27.16 -18.74
#